data_AF-A0A173TAS6-F1
#
_entry.id   AF-A0A173TAS6-F1
#
_cell.length_a   1.000
_cell.length_b   1.000
_cell.length_c   1.000
_cell.angle_alpha   90.00
_cell.angle_beta   90.00
_cell.angle_gamma   90.00
#
_symmetry.space_group_name_H-M   'P 1'
#
loop_
_entity.id
_entity.type
_entity.pdbx_description
1 polymer ?
#
loop_
_entity_poly.entity_id
_entity_poly.type
_entity_poly.pdbx_seq_one_letter_code
_entity_poly.pdbx_strand_id
1 'polypeptide(L)'
;MYAKGMTTRQISEAIEDIYGFEVSEGMVSDITDKLLPRIEEWQNRPLSSVYPIVFIDAVHFSVRDDGVIRKLAAYVVLGINEDGMKEVLSIVVGENESSKYWLSVLNSLKNRGVQDILILCSDGLTEIKDAISAAFPETEQQRCIVHMVRNTLKYVANKDMKSFAKDLKTIYTAADEEAARKQLKTVTEKWSGQYPSAMNRWHDNWDAISPIFKFSKEVRTAFYTTNAIESLNSCL
;
A
#
# COMPACT_ATOMS: atom_id res chain seq x y z
N MET A 1 13.33 3.71 22.35
CA MET A 1 13.07 2.30 22.66
C MET A 1 11.70 1.86 22.16
N TYR A 2 10.62 2.56 22.54
CA TYR A 2 9.25 2.26 22.06
C TYR A 2 9.13 2.21 20.54
N ALA A 3 9.60 3.24 19.82
CA ALA A 3 9.60 3.26 18.34
C ALA A 3 10.45 2.16 17.67
N LYS A 4 11.28 1.42 18.42
CA LYS A 4 12.02 0.25 17.92
C LYS A 4 11.30 -1.08 18.21
N GLY A 5 10.07 -1.04 18.71
CA GLY A 5 9.23 -2.22 18.96
C GLY A 5 9.35 -2.81 20.37
N MET A 6 9.99 -2.13 21.32
CA MET A 6 10.02 -2.61 22.71
C MET A 6 8.69 -2.30 23.41
N THR A 7 8.17 -3.27 24.18
CA THR A 7 6.99 -3.06 25.02
C THR A 7 7.29 -2.10 26.18
N THR A 8 6.27 -1.48 26.76
CA THR A 8 6.38 -0.63 27.97
C THR A 8 7.14 -1.33 29.08
N ARG A 9 6.84 -2.62 29.31
CA ARG A 9 7.53 -3.47 30.27
C ARG A 9 9.01 -3.69 29.94
N GLN A 10 9.34 -4.02 28.69
CA GLN A 10 10.74 -4.19 28.27
C GLN A 10 11.54 -2.89 28.41
N ILE A 11 10.89 -1.74 28.22
CA ILE A 11 11.53 -0.44 28.43
C ILE A 11 11.78 -0.20 29.91
N SER A 12 10.79 -0.46 30.76
CA SER A 12 10.94 -0.40 32.23
C SER A 12 12.13 -1.24 32.69
N GLU A 13 12.15 -2.53 32.34
CA GLU A 13 13.21 -3.48 32.70
C GLU A 13 14.58 -2.99 32.19
N ALA A 14 14.68 -2.53 30.93
CA ALA A 14 15.94 -2.06 30.37
C ALA A 14 16.46 -0.76 31.01
N ILE A 15 15.57 0.14 31.45
CA ILE A 15 15.98 1.37 32.13
C ILE A 15 16.48 1.06 33.53
N GLU A 16 15.82 0.17 34.27
CA GLU A 16 16.27 -0.27 35.58
C GLU A 16 17.64 -0.95 35.50
N ASP A 17 17.82 -1.86 34.55
CA ASP A 17 19.07 -2.61 34.36
C ASP A 17 20.27 -1.71 34.02
N ILE A 18 20.09 -0.71 33.15
CA ILE A 18 21.18 0.14 32.64
C ILE A 18 21.43 1.34 33.55
N TYR A 19 20.37 1.96 34.04
CA TYR A 19 20.43 3.26 34.74
C TYR A 19 20.16 3.16 36.25
N GLY A 20 19.71 2.01 36.76
CA GLY A 20 19.56 1.77 38.19
C GLY A 20 18.37 2.47 38.86
N PHE A 21 17.44 3.02 38.07
CA PHE A 21 16.20 3.61 38.57
C PHE A 21 14.99 3.04 37.84
N GLU A 22 13.86 2.96 38.57
CA GLU A 22 12.62 2.37 38.05
C GLU A 22 11.81 3.40 37.24
N VAL A 23 11.24 2.95 36.12
CA VAL A 23 10.28 3.71 35.31
C VAL A 23 9.07 2.83 35.06
N SER A 24 7.91 3.18 35.63
CA SER A 24 6.71 2.37 35.44
C SER A 24 6.24 2.33 33.99
N GLU A 25 5.51 1.26 33.62
CA GLU A 25 4.88 1.15 32.29
C GLU A 25 3.98 2.35 31.97
N GLY A 26 3.24 2.85 32.97
CA GLY A 26 2.40 4.05 32.83
C GLY A 26 3.22 5.31 32.54
N MET A 27 4.38 5.47 33.18
CA MET A 27 5.29 6.58 32.89
C MET A 27 5.87 6.51 31.47
N VAL A 28 6.16 5.31 30.96
CA VAL A 28 6.57 5.13 29.56
C VAL A 28 5.46 5.59 28.61
N SER A 29 4.21 5.21 28.88
CA SER A 29 3.03 5.65 28.11
C SER A 29 2.86 7.18 28.13
N ASP A 30 2.93 7.80 29.31
CA ASP A 30 2.83 9.26 29.47
C ASP A 30 3.94 9.99 28.69
N ILE A 31 5.14 9.42 28.64
CA ILE A 31 6.25 9.96 27.86
C ILE A 31 5.96 9.85 26.36
N THR A 32 5.42 8.72 25.89
CA THR A 32 5.07 8.56 24.47
C THR A 32 3.91 9.45 24.05
N ASP A 33 2.94 9.69 24.93
CA ASP A 33 1.77 10.55 24.66
C ASP A 33 2.15 12.02 24.43
N LYS A 34 3.32 12.46 24.92
CA LYS A 34 3.87 13.79 24.59
C LYS A 34 4.15 13.98 23.09
N LEU A 35 4.17 12.91 22.30
CA LEU A 35 4.32 12.98 20.86
C LEU A 35 3.00 13.21 20.11
N LEU A 36 1.84 13.05 20.77
CA LEU A 36 0.54 13.21 20.12
C LEU A 36 0.38 14.55 19.39
N PRO A 37 0.76 15.72 19.96
CA PRO A 37 0.69 16.99 19.23
C PRO A 37 1.60 17.03 17.99
N ARG A 38 2.77 16.39 18.06
CA ARG A 38 3.70 16.32 16.92
C ARG A 38 3.18 15.39 15.82
N ILE A 39 2.45 14.33 16.20
CA ILE A 39 1.77 13.44 15.26
C ILE A 39 0.67 14.22 14.53
N GLU A 40 -0.14 14.98 15.25
CA GLU A 40 -1.19 15.82 14.66
C GLU A 40 -0.61 16.90 13.72
N GLU A 41 0.46 17.57 14.13
CA GLU A 41 1.18 18.53 13.28
C GLU A 41 1.69 17.86 12.00
N TRP A 42 2.30 16.68 12.12
CA TRP A 42 2.78 15.91 10.98
C TRP A 42 1.65 15.46 10.05
N GLN A 43 0.52 15.00 10.60
CA GLN A 43 -0.67 14.60 9.83
C GLN A 43 -1.30 15.76 9.05
N ASN A 44 -1.13 16.99 9.53
CA ASN A 44 -1.66 18.21 8.91
C ASN A 44 -0.59 19.03 8.16
N ARG A 45 0.64 18.54 8.05
CA ARG A 45 1.73 19.26 7.37
C ARG A 45 1.37 19.58 5.91
N PRO A 46 1.82 20.73 5.36
CA PRO A 46 1.66 21.03 3.95
C PRO A 46 2.38 19.99 3.09
N LEU A 47 1.81 19.70 1.92
CA LEU A 47 2.31 18.74 0.94
C LEU A 47 2.67 19.45 -0.37
N SER A 48 3.54 18.83 -1.15
CA SER A 48 3.85 19.25 -2.52
C SER A 48 2.60 19.31 -3.40
N SER A 49 2.62 20.19 -4.40
CA SER A 49 1.45 20.41 -5.26
C SER A 49 1.16 19.24 -6.20
N VAL A 50 2.18 18.50 -6.65
CA VAL A 50 2.04 17.40 -7.59
C VAL A 50 2.79 16.17 -7.07
N TYR A 51 2.14 15.01 -7.18
CA TYR A 51 2.78 13.72 -6.94
C TYR A 51 2.66 12.83 -8.19
N PRO A 52 3.77 12.54 -8.90
CA PRO A 52 3.76 11.61 -10.02
C PRO A 52 3.18 10.23 -9.69
N ILE A 53 3.46 9.71 -8.49
CA ILE A 53 2.98 8.40 -8.07
C ILE A 53 2.56 8.45 -6.61
N VAL A 54 1.35 8.00 -6.32
CA VAL A 54 0.88 7.75 -4.95
C VAL A 54 0.53 6.28 -4.81
N PHE A 55 0.97 5.67 -3.72
CA PHE A 55 0.63 4.31 -3.33
C PHE A 55 -0.26 4.32 -2.10
N ILE A 56 -1.26 3.43 -2.08
CA ILE A 56 -2.08 3.17 -0.90
C ILE A 56 -2.03 1.67 -0.60
N ASP A 57 -1.63 1.34 0.61
CA ASP A 57 -1.56 -0.04 1.10
C ASP A 57 -2.05 -0.14 2.55
N ALA A 58 -2.42 -1.35 2.96
CA ALA A 58 -3.05 -1.63 4.24
C ALA A 58 -2.20 -2.59 5.08
N VAL A 59 -1.88 -2.17 6.31
CA VAL A 59 -1.30 -3.04 7.33
C VAL A 59 -2.40 -3.41 8.32
N HIS A 60 -2.65 -4.72 8.48
CA HIS A 60 -3.67 -5.21 9.40
C HIS A 60 -3.08 -5.48 10.78
N PHE A 61 -3.73 -4.99 11.82
CA PHE A 61 -3.30 -5.17 13.21
C PHE A 61 -4.50 -5.46 14.12
N SER A 62 -4.23 -6.13 15.24
CA SER A 62 -5.25 -6.50 16.23
C SER A 62 -5.22 -5.50 17.37
N VAL A 63 -6.34 -4.81 17.59
CA VAL A 63 -6.53 -3.87 18.71
C VAL A 63 -7.50 -4.48 19.70
N ARG A 64 -7.21 -4.32 20.99
CA ARG A 64 -8.17 -4.63 22.05
C ARG A 64 -8.97 -3.36 22.34
N ASP A 65 -10.27 -3.43 22.10
CA ASP A 65 -11.23 -2.36 22.31
C ASP A 65 -12.37 -2.91 23.17
N ASP A 66 -12.60 -2.32 24.35
CA ASP A 66 -13.56 -2.77 25.37
C ASP A 66 -13.52 -4.29 25.67
N GLY A 67 -12.30 -4.85 25.73
CA GLY A 67 -12.08 -6.27 26.01
C GLY A 67 -12.30 -7.20 24.81
N VAL A 68 -12.76 -6.69 23.67
CA VAL A 68 -12.92 -7.43 22.41
C VAL A 68 -11.70 -7.18 21.51
N ILE A 69 -11.15 -8.23 20.92
CA ILE A 69 -10.08 -8.10 19.92
C ILE A 69 -10.72 -7.82 18.56
N ARG A 70 -10.47 -6.63 18.01
CA ARG A 70 -10.88 -6.22 16.66
C ARG A 70 -9.67 -6.20 15.74
N LYS A 71 -9.86 -6.61 14.48
CA LYS A 71 -8.85 -6.42 13.43
C LYS A 71 -9.12 -5.10 12.74
N LEU A 72 -8.14 -4.20 12.78
CA LEU A 72 -8.17 -2.91 12.09
C LEU A 72 -7.14 -2.90 10.96
N ALA A 73 -7.36 -2.02 9.99
CA ALA A 73 -6.41 -1.74 8.92
C ALA A 73 -5.86 -0.31 9.08
N ALA A 74 -4.54 -0.18 9.06
CA ALA A 74 -3.82 1.08 8.92
C ALA A 74 -3.47 1.25 7.45
N TYR A 75 -4.06 2.25 6.81
CA TYR A 75 -3.78 2.61 5.44
C TYR A 75 -2.64 3.61 5.39
N VAL A 76 -1.55 3.22 4.73
CA VAL A 76 -0.42 4.09 4.49
C VAL A 76 -0.52 4.67 3.08
N VAL A 77 -0.52 5.99 3.00
CA VAL A 77 -0.46 6.75 1.74
C VAL A 77 0.99 7.20 1.54
N LEU A 78 1.66 6.62 0.55
CA LEU A 78 3.06 6.90 0.22
C LEU A 78 3.13 7.63 -1.12
N GLY A 79 3.68 8.84 -1.15
CA GLY A 79 3.92 9.62 -2.36
C GLY A 79 5.35 9.51 -2.84
N ILE A 80 5.54 9.61 -4.16
CA ILE A 80 6.81 9.95 -4.79
C ILE A 80 6.64 11.37 -5.32
N ASN A 81 7.47 12.29 -4.86
CA ASN A 81 7.44 13.69 -5.29
C ASN A 81 8.15 13.88 -6.65
N GLU A 82 8.19 15.13 -7.14
CA GLU A 82 8.82 15.48 -8.43
C GLU A 82 10.35 15.23 -8.44
N ASP A 83 10.99 15.25 -7.28
CA ASP A 83 12.42 14.92 -7.12
C ASP A 83 12.69 13.40 -7.09
N GLY A 84 11.66 12.56 -7.18
CA GLY A 84 11.76 11.11 -7.07
C GLY A 84 11.93 10.61 -5.63
N MET A 85 11.75 11.48 -4.64
CA MET A 85 11.85 11.14 -3.22
C MET A 85 10.54 10.53 -2.71
N LYS A 86 10.67 9.44 -1.95
CA LYS A 86 9.53 8.79 -1.28
C LYS A 86 9.22 9.51 0.02
N GLU A 87 7.95 9.76 0.28
CA GLU A 87 7.49 10.28 1.56
C GLU A 87 6.14 9.68 1.95
N VAL A 88 5.96 9.43 3.25
CA VAL A 88 4.64 9.06 3.79
C VAL A 88 3.81 10.34 3.89
N LEU A 89 2.71 10.39 3.16
CA LEU A 89 1.79 11.51 3.10
C LEU A 89 0.78 11.44 4.24
N SER A 90 0.26 10.25 4.51
CA SER A 90 -0.76 10.03 5.54
C SER A 90 -0.74 8.60 6.05
N ILE A 91 -1.14 8.43 7.31
CA ILE A 91 -1.46 7.13 7.91
C ILE A 91 -2.85 7.27 8.50
N VAL A 92 -3.79 6.45 8.04
CA VAL A 92 -5.19 6.52 8.47
C VAL A 92 -5.63 5.15 8.96
N VAL A 93 -6.10 5.08 10.20
CA VAL A 93 -6.68 3.87 10.77
C VAL A 93 -8.18 3.91 10.53
N GLY A 94 -8.72 2.86 9.90
CA GLY A 94 -10.14 2.82 9.56
C GLY A 94 -10.74 1.44 9.77
N GLU A 95 -12.03 1.42 10.11
CA GLU A 95 -12.85 0.20 10.19
C GLU A 95 -13.54 -0.14 8.85
N ASN A 96 -13.76 0.86 7.96
CA ASN A 96 -14.63 0.72 6.78
C ASN A 96 -13.98 1.24 5.48
N GLU A 97 -13.92 0.38 4.44
CA GLU A 97 -13.48 0.70 3.07
C GLU A 97 -14.59 1.29 2.20
N SER A 98 -15.32 2.30 2.68
CA SER A 98 -16.38 2.94 1.87
C SER A 98 -15.85 4.03 0.94
N SER A 99 -16.56 4.33 -0.15
CA SER A 99 -16.26 5.47 -1.04
C SER A 99 -16.10 6.79 -0.28
N LYS A 100 -16.98 7.03 0.72
CA LYS A 100 -16.93 8.25 1.56
C LYS A 100 -15.65 8.33 2.39
N TYR A 101 -15.18 7.20 2.87
CA TYR A 101 -13.93 7.12 3.63
C TYR A 101 -12.74 7.46 2.72
N TRP A 102 -12.65 6.85 1.54
CA TRP A 102 -11.59 7.16 0.59
C TRP A 102 -11.61 8.60 0.12
N LEU A 103 -12.81 9.15 -0.11
CA LEU A 103 -12.97 10.54 -0.50
C LEU A 103 -12.50 11.50 0.61
N SER A 104 -12.70 11.16 1.89
CA SER A 104 -12.19 11.99 2.99
C SER A 104 -10.65 11.97 3.05
N VAL A 105 -10.03 10.80 2.84
CA VAL A 105 -8.57 10.66 2.77
C VAL A 105 -8.00 11.50 1.62
N LEU A 106 -8.58 11.40 0.42
CA LEU A 106 -8.13 12.15 -0.75
C LEU A 106 -8.36 13.66 -0.61
N ASN A 107 -9.48 14.08 -0.02
CA ASN A 107 -9.73 15.49 0.29
C ASN A 107 -8.77 16.04 1.34
N SER A 108 -8.34 15.23 2.31
CA SER A 108 -7.31 15.62 3.27
C SER A 108 -5.99 15.95 2.55
N LEU A 109 -5.59 15.14 1.57
CA LEU A 109 -4.40 15.44 0.74
C LEU A 109 -4.56 16.77 -0.01
N LYS A 110 -5.74 17.01 -0.61
CA LYS A 110 -6.04 18.29 -1.28
C LYS A 110 -5.94 19.49 -0.36
N ASN A 111 -6.57 19.40 0.81
CA ASN A 111 -6.58 20.47 1.80
C ASN A 111 -5.17 20.81 2.30
N ARG A 112 -4.26 19.83 2.24
CA ARG A 112 -2.84 19.99 2.59
C ARG A 112 -1.97 20.49 1.45
N GLY A 113 -2.53 20.72 0.25
CA GLY A 113 -1.85 21.38 -0.86
C GLY A 113 -1.77 20.57 -2.15
N VAL A 114 -2.11 19.28 -2.14
CA VAL A 114 -2.04 18.43 -3.34
C VAL A 114 -3.07 18.88 -4.37
N GLN A 115 -2.59 19.28 -5.54
CA GLN A 115 -3.42 19.69 -6.67
C GLN A 115 -3.60 18.56 -7.66
N ASP A 116 -2.54 17.78 -7.91
CA ASP A 116 -2.57 16.72 -8.92
C ASP A 116 -1.83 15.46 -8.48
N ILE A 117 -2.37 14.31 -8.90
CA ILE A 117 -1.78 12.99 -8.75
C ILE A 117 -1.86 12.32 -10.11
N LEU A 118 -0.73 12.03 -10.74
CA LEU A 118 -0.77 11.42 -12.08
C LEU A 118 -1.24 9.97 -12.01
N ILE A 119 -0.74 9.22 -11.02
CA ILE A 119 -1.03 7.80 -10.84
C ILE A 119 -1.31 7.52 -9.37
N LEU A 120 -2.42 6.84 -9.11
CA LEU A 120 -2.70 6.27 -7.81
C LEU A 120 -2.74 4.75 -7.88
N CYS A 121 -1.75 4.12 -7.24
CA CYS A 121 -1.59 2.68 -7.17
C CYS A 121 -2.13 2.12 -5.85
N SER A 122 -3.10 1.20 -5.90
CA SER A 122 -3.65 0.56 -4.70
C SER A 122 -3.94 -0.93 -4.89
N ASP A 123 -4.00 -1.69 -3.80
CA ASP A 123 -4.54 -3.06 -3.83
C ASP A 123 -6.06 -3.05 -3.70
N GLY A 124 -6.74 -2.88 -4.82
CA GLY A 124 -8.10 -3.40 -4.93
C GLY A 124 -9.14 -2.95 -3.93
N LEU A 125 -8.89 -1.80 -3.31
CA LEU A 125 -9.70 -1.24 -2.27
C LEU A 125 -11.08 -0.96 -2.83
N THR A 126 -12.09 -1.42 -2.10
CA THR A 126 -13.48 -1.31 -2.53
C THR A 126 -13.84 0.17 -2.70
N GLU A 127 -14.53 0.50 -3.80
CA GLU A 127 -15.04 1.86 -4.08
C GLU A 127 -14.00 3.00 -4.16
N ILE A 128 -12.70 2.70 -4.15
CA ILE A 128 -11.66 3.75 -4.24
C ILE A 128 -11.68 4.46 -5.59
N LYS A 129 -12.09 3.78 -6.67
CA LYS A 129 -12.17 4.34 -8.02
C LYS A 129 -13.09 5.56 -8.08
N ASP A 130 -14.24 5.48 -7.42
CA ASP A 130 -15.22 6.55 -7.40
C ASP A 130 -14.71 7.74 -6.59
N ALA A 131 -14.02 7.47 -5.48
CA ALA A 131 -13.38 8.49 -4.67
C ALA A 131 -12.24 9.20 -5.43
N ILE A 132 -11.42 8.45 -6.19
CA ILE A 132 -10.38 9.00 -7.07
C ILE A 132 -11.02 9.90 -8.12
N SER A 133 -12.03 9.41 -8.84
CA SER A 133 -12.68 10.18 -9.90
C SER A 133 -13.33 11.48 -9.39
N ALA A 134 -13.82 11.48 -8.14
CA ALA A 134 -14.39 12.66 -7.49
C ALA A 134 -13.32 13.64 -6.98
N ALA A 135 -12.24 13.14 -6.38
CA ALA A 135 -11.18 13.97 -5.83
C ALA A 135 -10.20 14.40 -6.93
N PHE A 136 -9.60 13.49 -7.67
CA PHE A 136 -8.61 13.77 -8.69
C PHE A 136 -9.04 13.18 -10.03
N PRO A 137 -9.90 13.89 -10.81
CA PRO A 137 -10.50 13.35 -12.04
C PRO A 137 -9.49 12.94 -13.11
N GLU A 138 -8.34 13.61 -13.16
CA GLU A 138 -7.27 13.34 -14.13
C GLU A 138 -6.32 12.21 -13.68
N THR A 139 -6.47 11.71 -12.45
CA THR A 139 -5.62 10.65 -11.91
C THR A 139 -5.93 9.31 -12.56
N GLU A 140 -4.88 8.66 -13.04
CA GLU A 140 -4.99 7.29 -13.52
C GLU A 140 -4.92 6.30 -12.36
N GLN A 141 -5.97 5.48 -12.22
CA GLN A 141 -5.96 4.39 -11.27
C GLN A 141 -5.08 3.24 -11.78
N GLN A 142 -4.11 2.84 -10.98
CA GLN A 142 -3.29 1.66 -11.21
C GLN A 142 -3.58 0.59 -10.13
N ARG A 143 -3.82 -0.65 -10.55
CA ARG A 143 -3.88 -1.80 -9.65
C ARG A 143 -2.45 -2.23 -9.33
N CYS A 144 -2.17 -2.46 -8.04
CA CYS A 144 -0.85 -2.93 -7.63
C CYS A 144 -0.49 -4.30 -8.25
N ILE A 145 0.55 -4.33 -9.08
CA ILE A 145 1.00 -5.55 -9.79
C ILE A 145 1.48 -6.60 -8.79
N VAL A 146 2.17 -6.19 -7.72
CA VAL A 146 2.68 -7.11 -6.70
C VAL A 146 1.53 -7.86 -6.02
N HIS A 147 0.46 -7.15 -5.65
CA HIS A 147 -0.74 -7.75 -5.09
C HIS A 147 -1.50 -8.60 -6.10
N MET A 148 -1.55 -8.20 -7.38
CA MET A 148 -2.12 -9.01 -8.46
C MET A 148 -1.42 -10.35 -8.59
N VAL A 149 -0.08 -10.35 -8.66
CA VAL A 149 0.73 -11.58 -8.75
C VAL A 149 0.51 -12.45 -7.52
N ARG A 150 0.62 -11.90 -6.30
CA ARG A 150 0.42 -12.65 -5.06
C ARG A 150 -0.95 -13.29 -4.98
N ASN A 151 -2.00 -12.52 -5.27
CA ASN A 151 -3.37 -13.01 -5.19
C ASN A 151 -3.66 -14.08 -6.24
N THR A 152 -3.09 -13.97 -7.45
CA THR A 152 -3.20 -15.03 -8.47
C THR A 152 -2.47 -16.30 -8.06
N LEU A 153 -1.26 -16.20 -7.50
CA LEU A 153 -0.49 -17.38 -7.11
C LEU A 153 -1.13 -18.20 -5.98
N LYS A 154 -2.06 -17.63 -5.20
CA LYS A 154 -2.86 -18.38 -4.19
C LYS A 154 -3.69 -19.52 -4.80
N TYR A 155 -4.03 -19.43 -6.09
CA TYR A 155 -4.80 -20.46 -6.80
C TYR A 155 -3.91 -21.54 -7.45
N VAL A 156 -2.59 -21.40 -7.37
CA VAL A 156 -1.62 -22.24 -8.08
C VAL A 156 -0.92 -23.16 -7.09
N ALA A 157 -0.78 -24.44 -7.42
CA ALA A 157 -0.08 -25.38 -6.55
C ALA A 157 1.41 -25.04 -6.45
N ASN A 158 2.03 -25.27 -5.29
CA ASN A 158 3.44 -24.95 -5.04
C ASN A 158 4.42 -25.48 -6.11
N LYS A 159 4.15 -26.67 -6.66
CA LYS A 159 4.99 -27.28 -7.71
C LYS A 159 5.03 -26.45 -9.01
N ASP A 160 3.96 -25.72 -9.31
CA ASP A 160 3.79 -24.94 -10.54
C ASP A 160 3.98 -23.43 -10.30
N MET A 161 4.03 -22.99 -9.04
CA MET A 161 4.12 -21.57 -8.66
C MET A 161 5.29 -20.84 -9.35
N LYS A 162 6.46 -21.50 -9.44
CA LYS A 162 7.66 -20.90 -10.04
C LYS A 162 7.51 -20.70 -11.55
N SER A 163 6.97 -21.69 -12.26
CA SER A 163 6.73 -21.60 -13.71
C SER A 163 5.61 -20.61 -14.02
N PHE A 164 4.51 -20.66 -13.26
CA PHE A 164 3.40 -19.73 -13.38
C PHE A 164 3.83 -18.28 -13.14
N ALA A 165 4.62 -18.01 -12.09
CA ALA A 165 5.13 -16.67 -11.80
C ALA A 165 6.06 -16.15 -12.92
N LYS A 166 6.88 -17.01 -13.52
CA LYS A 166 7.72 -16.66 -14.67
C LYS A 166 6.88 -16.26 -15.88
N ASP A 167 5.78 -16.98 -16.13
CA ASP A 167 4.86 -16.67 -17.22
C ASP A 167 4.07 -15.39 -16.92
N LEU A 168 3.54 -15.20 -15.71
CA LEU A 168 2.89 -13.94 -15.30
C LEU A 168 3.81 -12.72 -15.50
N LYS A 169 5.11 -12.89 -15.25
CA LYS A 169 6.09 -11.83 -15.43
C LYS A 169 6.15 -11.32 -16.86
N THR A 170 5.90 -12.15 -17.87
CA THR A 170 5.92 -11.70 -19.27
C THR A 170 4.83 -10.68 -19.58
N ILE A 171 3.72 -10.68 -18.83
CA ILE A 171 2.60 -9.76 -19.01
C ILE A 171 3.02 -8.33 -18.65
N TYR A 172 3.41 -8.09 -17.40
CA TYR A 172 3.73 -6.75 -16.90
C TYR A 172 5.15 -6.26 -17.25
N THR A 173 5.99 -7.11 -17.84
CA THR A 173 7.30 -6.71 -18.39
C THR A 173 7.34 -6.60 -19.91
N ALA A 174 6.19 -6.76 -20.58
CA ALA A 174 6.06 -6.54 -22.02
C ALA A 174 6.43 -5.11 -22.43
N ALA A 175 6.81 -4.90 -23.68
CA ALA A 175 7.26 -3.58 -24.17
C ALA A 175 6.15 -2.53 -24.09
N ASP A 176 4.93 -2.91 -24.47
CA ASP A 176 3.73 -2.08 -24.58
C ASP A 176 2.47 -2.89 -24.22
N GLU A 177 1.31 -2.22 -24.20
CA GLU A 177 0.03 -2.85 -23.86
C GLU A 177 -0.37 -3.96 -24.86
N GLU A 178 -0.08 -3.79 -26.15
CA GLU A 178 -0.47 -4.78 -27.17
C GLU A 178 0.29 -6.09 -26.97
N ALA A 179 1.60 -6.00 -26.74
CA ALA A 179 2.45 -7.13 -26.38
C ALA A 179 1.99 -7.75 -25.06
N ALA A 180 1.60 -6.95 -24.08
CA ALA A 180 1.09 -7.43 -22.80
C ALA A 180 -0.23 -8.21 -22.94
N ARG A 181 -1.16 -7.74 -23.80
CA ARG A 181 -2.41 -8.46 -24.12
C ARG A 181 -2.14 -9.78 -24.82
N LYS A 182 -1.15 -9.83 -25.73
CA LYS A 182 -0.71 -11.09 -26.37
C LYS A 182 -0.18 -12.07 -25.31
N GLN A 183 0.66 -11.60 -24.40
CA GLN A 183 1.16 -12.42 -23.30
C GLN A 183 0.03 -12.88 -22.37
N LEU A 184 -0.90 -12.00 -22.00
CA LEU A 184 -2.07 -12.36 -21.18
C LEU A 184 -2.86 -13.52 -21.80
N LYS A 185 -3.10 -13.47 -23.12
CA LYS A 185 -3.77 -14.55 -23.86
C LYS A 185 -2.95 -15.85 -23.82
N THR A 186 -1.66 -15.80 -24.14
CA THR A 186 -0.78 -16.99 -24.11
C THR A 186 -0.71 -17.63 -22.72
N VAL A 187 -0.60 -16.83 -21.66
CA VAL A 187 -0.59 -17.31 -20.28
C VAL A 187 -1.94 -17.91 -19.89
N THR A 188 -3.05 -17.29 -20.29
CA THR A 188 -4.40 -17.83 -20.07
C THR A 188 -4.57 -19.19 -20.74
N GLU A 189 -4.26 -19.30 -22.03
CA GLU A 189 -4.37 -20.57 -22.77
C GLU A 189 -3.52 -21.69 -22.16
N LYS A 190 -2.30 -21.37 -21.72
CA LYS A 190 -1.40 -22.35 -21.10
C LYS A 190 -1.94 -22.91 -19.80
N TRP A 191 -2.54 -22.07 -18.96
CA TRP A 191 -2.86 -22.43 -17.58
C TRP A 191 -4.33 -22.69 -17.30
N SER A 192 -5.26 -22.23 -18.14
CA SER A 192 -6.71 -22.39 -17.91
C SER A 192 -7.17 -23.85 -17.85
N GLY A 193 -6.42 -24.80 -18.44
CA GLY A 193 -6.74 -26.22 -18.33
C GLY A 193 -6.53 -26.79 -16.92
N GLN A 194 -5.53 -26.30 -16.18
CA GLN A 194 -5.20 -26.76 -14.83
C GLN A 194 -5.72 -25.81 -13.74
N TYR A 195 -5.74 -24.51 -14.02
CA TYR A 195 -6.14 -23.44 -13.11
C TYR A 195 -7.18 -22.52 -13.79
N PRO A 196 -8.43 -22.97 -13.99
CA PRO A 196 -9.43 -22.26 -14.81
C PRO A 196 -9.67 -20.81 -14.38
N SER A 197 -9.64 -20.53 -13.08
CA SER A 197 -9.98 -19.21 -12.52
C SER A 197 -8.78 -18.31 -12.22
N ALA A 198 -7.53 -18.79 -12.40
CA ALA A 198 -6.35 -18.06 -11.97
C ALA A 198 -6.17 -16.72 -12.72
N MET A 199 -6.61 -16.66 -13.99
CA MET A 199 -6.46 -15.48 -14.83
C MET A 199 -7.68 -14.55 -14.82
N ASN A 200 -8.82 -14.94 -14.24
CA ASN A 200 -10.05 -14.12 -14.23
C ASN A 200 -9.77 -12.72 -13.69
N ARG A 201 -9.07 -12.64 -12.55
CA ARG A 201 -8.74 -11.35 -11.93
C ARG A 201 -7.92 -10.43 -12.84
N TRP A 202 -7.04 -10.98 -13.69
CA TRP A 202 -6.25 -10.19 -14.63
C TRP A 202 -7.11 -9.63 -15.77
N HIS A 203 -8.09 -10.40 -16.25
CA HIS A 203 -9.05 -9.94 -17.25
C HIS A 203 -9.99 -8.87 -16.65
N ASP A 204 -10.56 -9.15 -15.48
CA ASP A 204 -11.54 -8.26 -14.81
C ASP A 204 -10.94 -6.90 -14.41
N ASN A 205 -9.63 -6.83 -14.21
CA ASN A 205 -8.92 -5.63 -13.75
C ASN A 205 -7.99 -5.06 -14.81
N TRP A 206 -8.08 -5.50 -16.08
CA TRP A 206 -7.12 -5.10 -17.11
C TRP A 206 -7.03 -3.58 -17.27
N ASP A 207 -8.15 -2.87 -17.23
CA ASP A 207 -8.19 -1.40 -17.39
C ASP A 207 -7.47 -0.65 -16.26
N ALA A 208 -7.35 -1.27 -15.08
CA ALA A 208 -6.56 -0.73 -13.97
C ALA A 208 -5.12 -1.27 -13.99
N ILE A 209 -4.80 -2.27 -14.82
CA ILE A 209 -3.45 -2.84 -14.94
C ILE A 209 -2.68 -2.18 -16.09
N SER A 210 -3.34 -1.95 -17.22
CA SER A 210 -2.74 -1.42 -18.44
C SER A 210 -2.14 -0.01 -18.35
N PRO A 211 -2.57 0.91 -17.44
CA PRO A 211 -1.94 2.22 -17.31
C PRO A 211 -0.43 2.15 -17.09
N ILE A 212 0.08 1.07 -16.47
CA ILE A 212 1.51 0.83 -16.28
C ILE A 212 2.32 0.94 -17.59
N PHE A 213 1.73 0.60 -18.74
CA PHE A 213 2.42 0.62 -20.04
C PHE A 213 2.58 2.02 -20.64
N LYS A 214 1.94 3.04 -20.06
CA LYS A 214 2.18 4.45 -20.41
C LYS A 214 3.54 4.95 -19.91
N PHE A 215 4.16 4.23 -18.97
CA PHE A 215 5.43 4.60 -18.36
C PHE A 215 6.63 3.95 -19.05
N SER A 216 7.78 4.65 -18.97
CA SER A 216 9.06 4.09 -19.39
C SER A 216 9.38 2.81 -18.61
N LYS A 217 10.23 1.96 -19.17
CA LYS A 217 10.60 0.68 -18.55
C LYS A 217 11.22 0.91 -17.17
N GLU A 218 11.99 1.97 -17.01
CA GLU A 218 12.66 2.37 -15.78
C GLU A 218 11.64 2.71 -14.71
N VAL A 219 10.66 3.56 -15.02
CA VAL A 219 9.58 3.95 -14.10
C VAL A 219 8.70 2.75 -13.74
N ARG A 220 8.43 1.87 -14.69
CA ARG A 220 7.64 0.66 -14.47
C ARG A 220 8.20 -0.25 -13.38
N THR A 221 9.53 -0.29 -13.20
CA THR A 221 10.15 -1.09 -12.13
C THR A 221 9.65 -0.69 -10.74
N ALA A 222 9.26 0.57 -10.52
CA ALA A 222 8.73 1.02 -9.24
C ALA A 222 7.38 0.34 -8.89
N PHE A 223 6.58 -0.05 -9.88
CA PHE A 223 5.24 -0.63 -9.67
C PHE A 223 5.24 -2.14 -9.40
N TYR A 224 6.28 -2.86 -9.80
CA TYR A 224 6.37 -4.32 -9.61
C TYR A 224 7.59 -4.75 -8.78
N THR A 225 8.30 -3.80 -8.17
CA THR A 225 9.26 -4.11 -7.12
C THR A 225 8.55 -4.13 -5.77
N THR A 226 8.88 -5.12 -4.95
CA THR A 226 8.41 -5.22 -3.55
C THR A 226 8.87 -4.02 -2.70
N ASN A 227 9.93 -3.33 -3.12
CA ASN A 227 10.63 -2.31 -2.33
C ASN A 227 9.87 -1.00 -2.12
N ALA A 228 8.84 -0.69 -2.90
CA ALA A 228 8.14 0.59 -2.79
C ALA A 228 7.35 0.69 -1.47
N ILE A 229 6.64 -0.37 -1.10
CA ILE A 229 5.74 -0.39 0.06
C ILE A 229 6.08 -1.50 1.03
N GLU A 230 6.58 -2.66 0.58
CA GLU A 230 6.82 -3.78 1.50
C GLU A 230 8.01 -3.57 2.41
N SER A 231 8.99 -2.76 1.99
CA SER A 231 10.05 -2.31 2.89
C SER A 231 9.45 -1.57 4.09
N LEU A 232 8.44 -0.74 3.84
CA LEU A 232 7.71 -0.02 4.88
C LEU A 232 6.84 -0.97 5.71
N ASN A 233 6.07 -1.86 5.07
CA ASN A 233 5.27 -2.86 5.79
C ASN A 233 6.11 -3.85 6.59
N SER A 234 7.37 -4.12 6.21
CA SER A 234 8.26 -5.01 6.95
C SER A 234 8.87 -4.36 8.20
N CYS A 235 8.80 -3.03 8.28
CA CYS A 235 9.24 -2.24 9.42
C CYS A 235 8.10 -1.78 10.33
N LEU A 236 6.84 -1.92 9.88
CA LEU A 236 5.61 -1.68 10.65
C LEU A 236 5.14 -2.97 11.32
#